data_AF-A0A3B9Q3K1-F1
#
_entry.id   AF-A0A3B9Q3K1-F1
#
_cell.length_a   1.000
_cell.length_b   1.000
_cell.length_c   1.000
_cell.angle_alpha   90.00
_cell.angle_beta   90.00
_cell.angle_gamma   90.00
#
_symmetry.space_group_name_H-M   'P 1'
#
loop_
_entity.id
_entity.type
_entity.pdbx_description
1 polymer ?
#
loop_
_entity_poly.entity_id
_entity_poly.type
_entity_poly.pdbx_seq_one_letter_code
_entity_poly.pdbx_strand_id
1 'polypeptide(L)'
;MLYFEFSNTVIERTIKELKQANRFIRIAMFQIHNKDIFEILQRKLYDGVAIEIITLPYDSINEVVRKQVIDQFESLKSSGAKIHFCKWNIGDPNRTSTAVGRWYSFHGKFIVTDKAAISLSANFTDQNEYDAILVYRDNAEKIYEFNLKFDELLNLFIRPNGKYDGNIRTKITETNITGIDDIFELPPSIQNETHRNHWITDYPESLCPKNIDISIDRLLVSPFDVRGRNVIYDLINEAEEFLYISTESFTDPEIVNQLIKKSLLNIDIKILTGSTSMDFTDRIQQMLRGLIAAGISIYTIEDKIHAKIIITDKRVTVSSINLNKMNLGFAKKSTLWRENTETLTICNNREIIESAKQQFEKIVDNSPNILSKLSERIENDVTNIFSNIYELKSKKEVKKIFSRFILHQEIYTKQTTLKIAEITSKLMTKFNRSLVTENDFLMALVLYYLSEKKQDIDDLSEKFTILSIEIDIRNILLQLVDLKLVENDNDYYKIRIASLI
;
A
#
# COMPACT_ATOMS: atom_id res chain seq x y z
N MET A 1 -19.63 5.39 -21.00
CA MET A 1 -19.39 6.39 -19.94
C MET A 1 -18.38 5.83 -18.96
N LEU A 2 -17.38 6.62 -18.58
CA LEU A 2 -16.41 6.27 -17.54
C LEU A 2 -16.68 7.11 -16.29
N TYR A 3 -16.60 6.51 -15.11
CA TYR A 3 -16.95 7.17 -13.85
C TYR A 3 -16.06 6.67 -12.72
N PHE A 4 -15.62 7.60 -11.86
CA PHE A 4 -14.88 7.31 -10.64
C PHE A 4 -15.55 7.96 -9.43
N GLU A 5 -15.58 7.24 -8.33
CA GLU A 5 -16.03 7.75 -7.03
C GLU A 5 -15.15 7.21 -5.91
N PHE A 6 -14.71 8.10 -5.02
CA PHE A 6 -14.03 7.80 -3.76
C PHE A 6 -14.88 8.36 -2.62
N SER A 7 -15.60 7.47 -1.94
CA SER A 7 -16.63 7.84 -0.96
C SER A 7 -16.94 6.69 0.00
N ASN A 8 -17.75 6.96 1.02
CA ASN A 8 -18.32 5.94 1.89
C ASN A 8 -19.66 5.36 1.39
N THR A 9 -20.04 5.66 0.13
CA THR A 9 -21.28 5.20 -0.53
C THR A 9 -21.01 4.27 -1.71
N VAL A 10 -19.80 3.71 -1.81
CA VAL A 10 -19.41 2.83 -2.92
C VAL A 10 -20.29 1.59 -3.07
N ILE A 11 -20.74 0.99 -1.96
CA ILE A 11 -21.66 -0.17 -2.01
C ILE A 11 -23.00 0.25 -2.61
N GLU A 12 -23.58 1.37 -2.18
CA GLU A 12 -24.82 1.92 -2.74
C GLU A 12 -24.69 2.20 -4.24
N ARG A 13 -23.53 2.74 -4.65
CA ARG A 13 -23.25 2.99 -6.06
C ARG A 13 -23.17 1.69 -6.84
N THR A 14 -22.53 0.67 -6.29
CA THR A 14 -22.44 -0.66 -6.90
C THR A 14 -23.82 -1.26 -7.10
N ILE A 15 -24.71 -1.18 -6.10
CA ILE A 15 -26.10 -1.62 -6.21
C ILE A 15 -26.83 -0.90 -7.36
N LYS A 16 -26.59 0.40 -7.55
CA LYS A 16 -27.17 1.17 -8.66
C LYS A 16 -26.70 0.64 -10.03
N GLU A 17 -25.44 0.26 -10.18
CA GLU A 17 -24.94 -0.34 -11.43
C GLU A 17 -25.47 -1.77 -11.62
N LEU A 18 -25.54 -2.59 -10.57
CA LEU A 18 -26.11 -3.94 -10.64
C LEU A 18 -27.59 -3.92 -11.07
N LYS A 19 -28.36 -2.91 -10.64
CA LYS A 19 -29.75 -2.69 -11.08
C LYS A 19 -29.89 -2.53 -12.59
N GLN A 20 -28.86 -2.12 -13.31
CA GLN A 20 -28.90 -1.91 -14.76
C GLN A 20 -28.67 -3.19 -15.57
N ALA A 21 -28.14 -4.26 -14.96
CA ALA A 21 -27.87 -5.52 -15.65
C ALA A 21 -29.17 -6.21 -16.09
N ASN A 22 -29.16 -6.78 -17.30
CA ASN A 22 -30.32 -7.45 -17.91
C ASN A 22 -30.01 -8.87 -18.39
N ARG A 23 -28.73 -9.24 -18.54
CA ARG A 23 -28.37 -10.56 -19.08
C ARG A 23 -27.51 -11.34 -18.11
N PHE A 24 -26.46 -10.73 -17.56
CA PHE A 24 -25.61 -11.40 -16.59
C PHE A 24 -24.98 -10.44 -15.58
N ILE A 25 -24.59 -11.00 -14.43
CA ILE A 25 -23.77 -10.39 -13.40
C ILE A 25 -22.70 -11.42 -12.99
N ARG A 26 -21.43 -11.06 -13.15
CA ARG A 26 -20.27 -11.85 -12.71
C ARG A 26 -19.50 -11.09 -11.65
N ILE A 27 -19.21 -11.72 -10.51
CA ILE A 27 -18.59 -11.06 -9.35
C ILE A 27 -17.36 -11.86 -8.90
N ALA A 28 -16.20 -11.23 -8.87
CA ALA A 28 -14.99 -11.76 -8.24
C ALA A 28 -14.70 -10.91 -7.00
N MET A 29 -14.96 -11.47 -5.82
CA MET A 29 -14.95 -10.71 -4.57
C MET A 29 -14.32 -11.50 -3.40
N PHE A 30 -13.50 -10.85 -2.58
CA PHE A 30 -12.94 -11.43 -1.36
C PHE A 30 -14.02 -11.78 -0.33
N GLN A 31 -14.91 -10.81 -0.03
CA GLN A 31 -15.96 -10.96 0.98
C GLN A 31 -17.28 -10.35 0.52
N ILE A 32 -18.37 -11.11 0.70
CA ILE A 32 -19.75 -10.67 0.44
C ILE A 32 -20.62 -11.04 1.64
N HIS A 33 -20.91 -10.03 2.47
CA HIS A 33 -21.75 -10.13 3.67
C HIS A 33 -22.95 -9.17 3.61
N ASN A 34 -22.85 -8.11 2.80
CA ASN A 34 -23.82 -7.01 2.77
C ASN A 34 -25.20 -7.50 2.28
N LYS A 35 -26.23 -7.28 3.10
CA LYS A 35 -27.59 -7.76 2.85
C LYS A 35 -28.19 -7.16 1.56
N ASP A 36 -27.98 -5.88 1.31
CA ASP A 36 -28.56 -5.18 0.16
C ASP A 36 -27.97 -5.68 -1.16
N ILE A 37 -26.70 -6.11 -1.15
CA ILE A 37 -26.08 -6.81 -2.28
C ILE A 37 -26.79 -8.15 -2.54
N PHE A 38 -27.03 -8.96 -1.51
CA PHE A 38 -27.77 -10.21 -1.69
C PHE A 38 -29.19 -9.96 -2.20
N GLU A 39 -29.89 -8.96 -1.69
CA GLU A 39 -31.24 -8.61 -2.12
C GLU A 39 -31.31 -8.19 -3.59
N ILE A 40 -30.37 -7.36 -4.07
CA ILE A 40 -30.37 -6.98 -5.49
C ILE A 40 -30.02 -8.16 -6.40
N LEU A 41 -29.10 -9.04 -6.00
CA LEU A 41 -28.76 -10.24 -6.78
C LEU A 41 -29.95 -11.21 -6.83
N GLN A 42 -30.63 -11.42 -5.71
CA GLN A 42 -31.82 -12.25 -5.63
C GLN A 42 -32.93 -11.71 -6.55
N ARG A 43 -33.18 -10.40 -6.54
CA ARG A 43 -34.11 -9.76 -7.47
C ARG A 43 -33.70 -9.97 -8.92
N LYS A 44 -32.41 -9.86 -9.23
CA LYS A 44 -31.91 -10.02 -10.60
C LYS A 44 -32.04 -11.45 -11.11
N LEU A 45 -31.90 -12.46 -10.24
CA LEU A 45 -32.23 -13.85 -10.60
C LEU A 45 -33.71 -14.00 -10.95
N TYR A 46 -34.62 -13.39 -10.16
CA TYR A 46 -36.05 -13.39 -10.48
C TYR A 46 -36.36 -12.70 -11.82
N ASP A 47 -35.61 -11.65 -12.16
CA ASP A 47 -35.70 -10.96 -13.46
C ASP A 47 -35.09 -11.79 -14.62
N GLY A 48 -34.53 -12.98 -14.36
CA GLY A 48 -33.93 -13.87 -15.36
C GLY A 48 -32.47 -13.57 -15.70
N VAL A 49 -31.79 -12.73 -14.90
CA VAL A 49 -30.37 -12.39 -15.08
C VAL A 49 -29.50 -13.52 -14.56
N ALA A 50 -28.54 -14.00 -15.36
CA ALA A 50 -27.60 -15.02 -14.93
C ALA A 50 -26.58 -14.47 -13.93
N ILE A 51 -26.42 -15.11 -12.77
CA ILE A 51 -25.47 -14.67 -11.74
C ILE A 51 -24.40 -15.73 -11.51
N GLU A 52 -23.13 -15.31 -11.57
CA GLU A 52 -21.97 -16.17 -11.32
C GLU A 52 -20.95 -15.45 -10.42
N ILE A 53 -20.56 -16.08 -9.31
CA ILE A 53 -19.74 -15.46 -8.26
C ILE A 53 -18.52 -16.33 -7.98
N ILE A 54 -17.34 -15.73 -7.90
CA ILE A 54 -16.12 -16.30 -7.32
C ILE A 54 -15.86 -15.59 -5.99
N THR A 55 -15.81 -16.35 -4.90
CA THR A 55 -15.58 -15.83 -3.55
C THR A 55 -14.83 -16.84 -2.68
N LEU A 56 -14.60 -16.52 -1.41
CA LEU A 56 -13.95 -17.41 -0.46
C LEU A 56 -14.91 -18.45 0.16
N PRO A 57 -14.39 -19.61 0.61
CA PRO A 57 -15.19 -20.61 1.30
C PRO A 57 -15.82 -20.09 2.60
N TYR A 58 -16.90 -20.73 3.05
CA TYR A 58 -17.71 -20.24 4.19
C TYR A 58 -16.99 -20.11 5.53
N ASP A 59 -15.94 -20.90 5.76
CA ASP A 59 -15.13 -20.81 6.96
C ASP A 59 -14.28 -19.53 7.01
N SER A 60 -14.06 -18.84 5.88
CA SER A 60 -13.44 -17.51 5.81
C SER A 60 -14.31 -16.41 6.44
N ILE A 61 -15.62 -16.64 6.57
CA ILE A 61 -16.57 -15.65 7.08
C ILE A 61 -16.43 -15.57 8.61
N ASN A 62 -16.46 -14.34 9.13
CA ASN A 62 -16.46 -14.06 10.56
C ASN A 62 -17.61 -14.82 11.25
N GLU A 63 -17.31 -15.47 12.37
CA GLU A 63 -18.25 -16.34 13.09
C GLU A 63 -19.56 -15.65 13.48
N VAL A 64 -19.51 -14.35 13.78
CA VAL A 64 -20.67 -13.55 14.18
C VAL A 64 -21.73 -13.48 13.08
N VAL A 65 -21.31 -13.33 11.83
CA VAL A 65 -22.21 -13.15 10.68
C VAL A 65 -22.32 -14.40 9.80
N ARG A 66 -21.48 -15.42 10.05
CA ARG A 66 -21.35 -16.61 9.19
C ARG A 66 -22.68 -17.26 8.86
N LYS A 67 -23.51 -17.56 9.85
CA LYS A 67 -24.77 -18.28 9.64
C LYS A 67 -25.66 -17.51 8.65
N GLN A 68 -25.86 -16.22 8.91
CA GLN A 68 -26.66 -15.34 8.04
C GLN A 68 -26.14 -15.32 6.61
N VAL A 69 -24.82 -15.15 6.44
CA VAL A 69 -24.21 -15.07 5.11
C VAL A 69 -24.30 -16.40 4.37
N ILE A 70 -24.11 -17.54 5.05
CA ILE A 70 -24.33 -18.87 4.47
C ILE A 70 -25.76 -19.01 3.97
N ASP A 71 -26.74 -18.68 4.81
CA ASP A 71 -28.16 -18.77 4.46
C ASP A 71 -28.49 -17.91 3.21
N GLN A 72 -27.88 -16.73 3.10
CA GLN A 72 -28.02 -15.86 1.93
C GLN A 72 -27.38 -16.46 0.66
N PHE A 73 -26.19 -17.05 0.75
CA PHE A 73 -25.58 -17.74 -0.39
C PHE A 73 -26.39 -18.97 -0.82
N GLU A 74 -26.91 -19.76 0.11
CA GLU A 74 -27.78 -20.91 -0.22
C GLU A 74 -29.11 -20.46 -0.84
N SER A 75 -29.65 -19.31 -0.42
CA SER A 75 -30.80 -18.68 -1.10
C SER A 75 -30.48 -18.32 -2.56
N LEU A 76 -29.32 -17.71 -2.82
CA LEU A 76 -28.90 -17.38 -4.19
C LEU A 76 -28.71 -18.65 -5.04
N LYS A 77 -28.06 -19.69 -4.49
CA LYS A 77 -27.85 -20.97 -5.17
C LYS A 77 -29.16 -21.66 -5.51
N SER A 78 -30.09 -21.75 -4.55
CA SER A 78 -31.41 -22.35 -4.78
C SER A 78 -32.24 -21.57 -5.81
N SER A 79 -31.93 -20.29 -6.00
CA SER A 79 -32.52 -19.42 -7.01
C SER A 79 -31.78 -19.45 -8.36
N GLY A 80 -30.76 -20.30 -8.51
CA GLY A 80 -30.06 -20.54 -9.78
C GLY A 80 -28.72 -19.82 -9.96
N ALA A 81 -28.22 -19.10 -8.95
CA ALA A 81 -26.88 -18.51 -9.02
C ALA A 81 -25.78 -19.59 -9.01
N LYS A 82 -24.72 -19.37 -9.78
CA LYS A 82 -23.50 -20.19 -9.72
C LYS A 82 -22.52 -19.57 -8.74
N ILE A 83 -22.23 -20.27 -7.65
CA ILE A 83 -21.28 -19.81 -6.62
C ILE A 83 -20.06 -20.72 -6.62
N HIS A 84 -18.89 -20.13 -6.87
CA HIS A 84 -17.60 -20.79 -6.92
C HIS A 84 -16.75 -20.35 -5.73
N PHE A 85 -16.24 -21.31 -4.98
CA PHE A 85 -15.35 -21.04 -3.85
C PHE A 85 -13.89 -21.25 -4.23
N CYS A 86 -13.08 -20.20 -4.19
CA CYS A 86 -11.63 -20.30 -4.37
C CYS A 86 -11.00 -20.87 -3.11
N LYS A 87 -10.64 -22.15 -3.14
CA LYS A 87 -10.05 -22.87 -2.00
C LYS A 87 -8.52 -22.72 -1.93
N TRP A 88 -7.91 -22.09 -2.94
CA TRP A 88 -6.46 -22.02 -3.09
C TRP A 88 -5.82 -21.02 -2.12
N ASN A 89 -4.75 -21.48 -1.48
CA ASN A 89 -3.98 -20.78 -0.47
C ASN A 89 -2.53 -20.63 -0.93
N ILE A 90 -1.90 -19.50 -0.59
CA ILE A 90 -0.51 -19.19 -0.91
C ILE A 90 0.28 -18.77 0.33
N GLY A 91 1.39 -19.42 0.65
CA GLY A 91 2.30 -18.97 1.69
C GLY A 91 2.43 -19.89 2.90
N ASP A 92 2.84 -19.31 4.03
CA ASP A 92 3.09 -20.02 5.28
C ASP A 92 2.65 -19.14 6.46
N PRO A 93 1.56 -19.48 7.16
CA PRO A 93 0.98 -18.69 8.24
C PRO A 93 1.76 -18.81 9.56
N ASN A 94 2.76 -19.71 9.67
CA ASN A 94 3.59 -19.86 10.88
C ASN A 94 4.26 -18.55 11.34
N ARG A 95 4.39 -17.57 10.44
CA ARG A 95 5.05 -16.28 10.70
C ARG A 95 4.09 -15.17 11.11
N THR A 96 2.80 -15.45 11.20
CA THR A 96 1.78 -14.49 11.62
C THR A 96 1.13 -14.97 12.90
N SER A 97 1.16 -14.16 13.96
CA SER A 97 0.51 -14.45 15.24
C SER A 97 -1.02 -14.52 15.15
N THR A 98 -1.59 -14.11 14.02
CA THR A 98 -3.03 -13.95 13.78
C THR A 98 -3.67 -15.04 12.94
N ALA A 99 -2.91 -15.89 12.25
CA ALA A 99 -3.45 -16.91 11.33
C ALA A 99 -3.45 -18.30 11.96
N VAL A 100 -4.25 -18.50 13.01
CA VAL A 100 -4.54 -19.85 13.51
C VAL A 100 -5.71 -20.43 12.71
N GLY A 101 -5.40 -21.20 11.67
CA GLY A 101 -6.35 -22.11 11.00
C GLY A 101 -7.16 -21.56 9.82
N ARG A 102 -7.05 -20.27 9.45
CA ARG A 102 -7.72 -19.69 8.26
C ARG A 102 -6.77 -18.76 7.51
N TRP A 103 -6.46 -19.09 6.26
CA TRP A 103 -5.56 -18.33 5.42
C TRP A 103 -6.07 -18.43 3.98
N TYR A 104 -6.43 -17.32 3.36
CA TYR A 104 -6.99 -17.30 2.00
C TYR A 104 -6.27 -16.26 1.14
N SER A 105 -5.90 -16.70 -0.05
CA SER A 105 -5.04 -15.94 -0.96
C SER A 105 -5.78 -15.09 -1.98
N PHE A 106 -7.05 -15.38 -2.25
CA PHE A 106 -7.82 -14.71 -3.28
C PHE A 106 -8.46 -13.44 -2.75
N HIS A 107 -8.04 -12.28 -3.25
CA HIS A 107 -8.49 -10.94 -2.84
C HIS A 107 -9.12 -10.16 -4.00
N GLY A 108 -9.70 -10.84 -4.99
CA GLY A 108 -10.31 -10.17 -6.15
C GLY A 108 -11.40 -9.19 -5.76
N LYS A 109 -11.51 -8.07 -6.49
CA LYS A 109 -12.51 -7.01 -6.26
C LYS A 109 -12.98 -6.37 -7.57
N PHE A 110 -13.66 -7.15 -8.40
CA PHE A 110 -14.28 -6.61 -9.61
C PHE A 110 -15.60 -7.30 -9.96
N ILE A 111 -16.39 -6.60 -10.75
CA ILE A 111 -17.69 -7.04 -11.25
C ILE A 111 -17.76 -6.77 -12.75
N VAL A 112 -18.43 -7.65 -13.47
CA VAL A 112 -18.80 -7.41 -14.86
C VAL A 112 -20.24 -7.81 -15.11
N THR A 113 -20.97 -6.94 -15.81
CA THR A 113 -22.34 -7.16 -16.24
C THR A 113 -22.44 -6.95 -17.75
N ASP A 114 -23.61 -7.18 -18.33
CA ASP A 114 -23.86 -6.83 -19.74
C ASP A 114 -23.84 -5.33 -20.03
N LYS A 115 -23.79 -4.49 -18.98
CA LYS A 115 -23.84 -3.02 -19.08
C LYS A 115 -22.61 -2.32 -18.50
N ALA A 116 -21.81 -2.97 -17.67
CA ALA A 116 -20.67 -2.31 -17.04
C ALA A 116 -19.55 -3.29 -16.66
N ALA A 117 -18.32 -2.80 -16.75
CA ALA A 117 -17.16 -3.35 -16.04
C ALA A 117 -16.85 -2.44 -14.84
N ILE A 118 -16.65 -3.03 -13.66
CA ILE A 118 -16.56 -2.31 -12.40
C ILE A 118 -15.37 -2.83 -11.60
N SER A 119 -14.45 -1.95 -11.21
CA SER A 119 -13.36 -2.24 -10.27
C SER A 119 -13.61 -1.53 -8.95
N LEU A 120 -13.28 -2.21 -7.85
CA LEU A 120 -13.59 -1.78 -6.48
C LEU A 120 -12.37 -1.94 -5.58
N SER A 121 -12.23 -1.08 -4.58
CA SER A 121 -11.40 -1.39 -3.40
C SER A 121 -12.18 -2.01 -2.25
N ALA A 122 -13.51 -1.86 -2.29
CA ALA A 122 -14.43 -2.30 -1.24
C ALA A 122 -14.58 -3.82 -1.19
N ASN A 123 -14.70 -4.32 0.04
CA ASN A 123 -15.42 -5.56 0.28
C ASN A 123 -16.92 -5.24 0.40
N PHE A 124 -17.79 -6.24 0.23
CA PHE A 124 -19.23 -6.05 0.49
C PHE A 124 -19.56 -6.41 1.93
N THR A 125 -19.13 -5.60 2.89
CA THR A 125 -19.51 -5.71 4.30
C THR A 125 -20.63 -4.72 4.65
N ASP A 126 -21.17 -4.80 5.87
CA ASP A 126 -22.16 -3.82 6.36
C ASP A 126 -21.50 -2.54 6.91
N GLN A 127 -20.17 -2.43 6.85
CA GLN A 127 -19.44 -1.26 7.32
C GLN A 127 -19.36 -0.22 6.20
N ASN A 128 -19.74 1.02 6.54
CA ASN A 128 -19.59 2.16 5.62
C ASN A 128 -18.18 2.73 5.74
N GLU A 129 -17.30 2.23 4.88
CA GLU A 129 -15.91 2.64 4.77
C GLU A 129 -15.68 3.46 3.51
N TYR A 130 -14.73 4.39 3.56
CA TYR A 130 -14.24 5.09 2.38
C TYR A 130 -13.48 4.10 1.50
N ASP A 131 -14.04 3.91 0.32
CA ASP A 131 -13.57 3.03 -0.74
C ASP A 131 -13.70 3.72 -2.09
N ALA A 132 -13.08 3.17 -3.13
CA ALA A 132 -13.27 3.61 -4.50
C ALA A 132 -13.96 2.60 -5.39
N ILE A 133 -14.61 3.15 -6.42
CA ILE A 133 -15.19 2.45 -7.54
C ILE A 133 -14.80 3.13 -8.85
N LEU A 134 -14.44 2.33 -9.84
CA LEU A 134 -14.24 2.74 -11.22
C LEU A 134 -15.18 1.96 -12.12
N VAL A 135 -16.04 2.66 -12.87
CA VAL A 135 -17.11 2.08 -13.68
C VAL A 135 -16.92 2.44 -15.15
N TYR A 136 -16.80 1.42 -15.99
CA TYR A 136 -16.84 1.50 -17.45
C TYR A 136 -18.22 1.06 -17.93
N ARG A 137 -19.17 2.00 -18.02
CA ARG A 137 -20.55 1.75 -18.45
C ARG A 137 -20.68 1.78 -19.96
N ASP A 138 -21.40 0.80 -20.50
CA ASP A 138 -21.66 0.60 -21.93
C ASP A 138 -20.39 0.58 -22.77
N ASN A 139 -19.27 0.14 -22.17
CA ASN A 139 -17.99 -0.02 -22.84
C ASN A 139 -17.79 -1.51 -23.17
N ALA A 140 -18.11 -1.90 -24.39
CA ALA A 140 -18.07 -3.30 -24.83
C ALA A 140 -16.68 -3.93 -24.71
N GLU A 141 -15.62 -3.17 -25.00
CA GLU A 141 -14.23 -3.64 -24.90
C GLU A 141 -13.87 -3.96 -23.45
N LYS A 142 -14.17 -3.05 -22.51
CA LYS A 142 -13.88 -3.24 -21.09
C LYS A 142 -14.74 -4.35 -20.46
N ILE A 143 -16.00 -4.46 -20.87
CA ILE A 143 -16.87 -5.57 -20.46
C ILE A 143 -16.30 -6.90 -20.96
N TYR A 144 -15.80 -6.95 -22.19
CA TYR A 144 -15.17 -8.15 -22.73
C TYR A 144 -13.88 -8.50 -21.97
N GLU A 145 -13.01 -7.52 -21.74
CA GLU A 145 -11.76 -7.68 -20.98
C GLU A 145 -12.01 -8.23 -19.56
N PHE A 146 -12.96 -7.67 -18.81
CA PHE A 146 -13.26 -8.14 -17.46
C PHE A 146 -13.88 -9.53 -17.46
N ASN A 147 -14.66 -9.88 -18.49
CA ASN A 147 -15.15 -11.25 -18.66
C ASN A 147 -14.00 -12.23 -18.90
N LEU A 148 -13.02 -11.88 -19.74
CA LEU A 148 -11.84 -12.71 -19.94
C LEU A 148 -11.09 -12.92 -18.61
N LYS A 149 -10.88 -11.87 -17.82
CA LYS A 149 -10.25 -11.99 -16.49
C LYS A 149 -11.05 -12.86 -15.52
N PHE A 150 -12.37 -12.77 -15.55
CA PHE A 150 -13.23 -13.66 -14.79
C PHE A 150 -13.07 -15.13 -15.21
N ASP A 151 -13.08 -15.40 -16.52
CA ASP A 151 -12.91 -16.75 -17.06
C ASP A 151 -11.48 -17.30 -16.83
N GLU A 152 -10.45 -16.44 -16.84
CA GLU A 152 -9.08 -16.77 -16.44
C GLU A 152 -9.03 -17.24 -14.97
N LEU A 153 -9.67 -16.52 -14.05
CA LEU A 153 -9.76 -16.93 -12.63
C LEU A 153 -10.48 -18.27 -12.47
N LEU A 154 -11.57 -18.50 -13.22
CA LEU A 154 -12.24 -19.80 -13.23
C LEU A 154 -11.31 -20.91 -13.70
N ASN A 155 -10.56 -20.70 -14.78
CA ASN A 155 -9.61 -21.68 -15.30
C ASN A 155 -8.46 -21.95 -14.33
N LEU A 156 -7.95 -20.91 -13.67
CA LEU A 156 -6.81 -21.02 -12.75
C LEU A 156 -7.17 -21.77 -11.47
N PHE A 157 -8.35 -21.52 -10.90
CA PHE A 157 -8.65 -21.93 -9.52
C PHE A 157 -9.86 -22.83 -9.34
N ILE A 158 -10.81 -22.86 -10.29
CA ILE A 158 -12.14 -23.44 -10.08
C ILE A 158 -12.41 -24.64 -10.99
N ARG A 159 -12.24 -24.48 -12.31
CA ARG A 159 -12.64 -25.50 -13.30
C ARG A 159 -11.84 -26.78 -13.09
N PRO A 160 -12.48 -27.96 -13.01
CA PRO A 160 -11.77 -29.22 -12.73
C PRO A 160 -10.60 -29.47 -13.70
N ASN A 161 -9.45 -29.84 -13.15
CA ASN A 161 -8.29 -30.29 -13.91
C ASN A 161 -7.69 -31.55 -13.26
N GLY A 162 -8.05 -32.71 -13.81
CA GLY A 162 -7.74 -34.01 -13.21
C GLY A 162 -8.40 -34.14 -11.83
N LYS A 163 -7.58 -34.30 -10.78
CA LYS A 163 -8.03 -34.44 -9.39
C LYS A 163 -8.03 -33.13 -8.58
N TYR A 164 -7.74 -32.00 -9.23
CA TYR A 164 -7.60 -30.69 -8.59
C TYR A 164 -8.60 -29.67 -9.16
N ASP A 165 -8.89 -28.64 -8.37
CA ASP A 165 -9.69 -27.50 -8.83
C ASP A 165 -8.76 -26.49 -9.54
N GLY A 166 -9.07 -26.14 -10.79
CA GLY A 166 -8.26 -25.21 -11.58
C GLY A 166 -6.93 -25.77 -12.09
N ASN A 167 -6.30 -25.04 -13.01
CA ASN A 167 -5.05 -25.45 -13.65
C ASN A 167 -3.77 -24.87 -13.03
N ILE A 168 -3.86 -24.13 -11.92
CA ILE A 168 -2.69 -23.51 -11.28
C ILE A 168 -1.61 -24.54 -10.89
N ARG A 169 -2.00 -25.71 -10.38
CA ARG A 169 -1.04 -26.77 -10.02
C ARG A 169 -0.28 -27.27 -11.24
N THR A 170 -0.98 -27.55 -12.34
CA THR A 170 -0.35 -27.97 -13.60
C THR A 170 0.62 -26.91 -14.12
N LYS A 171 0.20 -25.64 -14.14
CA LYS A 171 1.06 -24.52 -14.55
C LYS A 171 2.34 -24.44 -13.73
N ILE A 172 2.26 -24.67 -12.42
CA ILE A 172 3.43 -24.71 -11.53
C ILE A 172 4.31 -25.92 -11.86
N THR A 173 3.74 -27.10 -11.98
CA THR A 173 4.51 -28.32 -12.30
C THR A 173 5.25 -28.22 -13.64
N GLU A 174 4.66 -27.57 -14.65
CA GLU A 174 5.25 -27.36 -15.96
C GLU A 174 6.47 -26.42 -15.96
N THR A 175 6.72 -25.65 -14.90
CA THR A 175 7.90 -24.76 -14.83
C THR A 175 9.21 -25.49 -14.57
N ASN A 176 9.18 -26.80 -14.27
CA ASN A 176 10.36 -27.66 -14.09
C ASN A 176 11.41 -27.13 -13.09
N ILE A 177 10.99 -26.42 -12.04
CA ILE A 177 11.92 -25.95 -11.00
C ILE A 177 12.27 -27.08 -10.04
N THR A 178 13.49 -27.09 -9.52
CA THR A 178 13.96 -28.09 -8.55
C THR A 178 13.16 -28.02 -7.25
N GLY A 179 12.73 -29.17 -6.73
CA GLY A 179 11.93 -29.24 -5.49
C GLY A 179 10.48 -28.80 -5.66
N ILE A 180 9.88 -29.04 -6.83
CA ILE A 180 8.50 -28.63 -7.13
C ILE A 180 7.47 -29.26 -6.19
N ASP A 181 7.72 -30.48 -5.70
CA ASP A 181 6.79 -31.18 -4.81
C ASP A 181 6.67 -30.47 -3.46
N ASP A 182 7.79 -29.93 -2.95
CA ASP A 182 7.86 -29.15 -1.71
C ASP A 182 6.95 -27.89 -1.77
N ILE A 183 6.64 -27.40 -2.97
CA ILE A 183 5.77 -26.23 -3.13
C ILE A 183 4.33 -26.52 -2.73
N PHE A 184 3.91 -27.78 -2.82
CA PHE A 184 2.54 -28.20 -2.50
C PHE A 184 2.42 -28.81 -1.10
N GLU A 185 3.48 -28.80 -0.30
CA GLU A 185 3.43 -29.28 1.08
C GLU A 185 2.63 -28.32 1.96
N LEU A 186 1.84 -28.91 2.87
CA LEU A 186 1.12 -28.14 3.87
C LEU A 186 2.12 -27.60 4.91
N PRO A 187 2.02 -26.32 5.29
CA PRO A 187 2.81 -25.78 6.39
C PRO A 187 2.52 -26.53 7.70
N PRO A 188 3.51 -26.72 8.58
CA PRO A 188 3.34 -27.45 9.84
C PRO A 188 2.24 -26.93 10.79
N SER A 189 1.87 -25.65 10.70
CA SER A 189 0.76 -25.07 11.47
C SER A 189 -0.62 -25.44 10.95
N ILE A 190 -0.72 -25.91 9.71
CA ILE A 190 -2.00 -26.28 9.10
C ILE A 190 -2.25 -27.76 9.39
N GLN A 191 -3.03 -28.00 10.44
CA GLN A 191 -3.34 -29.34 10.95
C GLN A 191 -4.49 -30.03 10.19
N ASN A 192 -5.22 -29.31 9.34
CA ASN A 192 -6.40 -29.82 8.65
C ASN A 192 -6.06 -30.29 7.22
N GLU A 193 -6.33 -31.57 6.92
CA GLU A 193 -6.12 -32.15 5.59
C GLU A 193 -7.03 -31.54 4.50
N THR A 194 -8.09 -30.83 4.89
CA THR A 194 -9.05 -30.18 3.97
C THR A 194 -8.36 -29.27 2.94
N HIS A 195 -7.20 -28.68 3.29
CA HIS A 195 -6.46 -27.79 2.40
C HIS A 195 -5.33 -28.47 1.62
N ARG A 196 -5.07 -29.77 1.81
CA ARG A 196 -3.90 -30.47 1.25
C ARG A 196 -3.79 -30.36 -0.27
N ASN A 197 -4.92 -30.30 -0.96
CA ASN A 197 -4.97 -30.24 -2.42
C ASN A 197 -5.04 -28.81 -2.98
N HIS A 198 -5.07 -27.80 -2.12
CA HIS A 198 -5.29 -26.40 -2.48
C HIS A 198 -4.28 -25.47 -1.81
N TRP A 199 -3.08 -25.97 -1.51
CA TRP A 199 -2.01 -25.19 -0.90
C TRP A 199 -0.81 -25.05 -1.83
N ILE A 200 -0.29 -23.84 -1.92
CA ILE A 200 0.93 -23.49 -2.62
C ILE A 200 1.78 -22.69 -1.62
N THR A 201 3.05 -22.99 -1.47
CA THR A 201 3.91 -22.23 -0.54
C THR A 201 4.45 -20.96 -1.20
N ASP A 202 4.84 -21.06 -2.48
CA ASP A 202 5.41 -20.00 -3.29
C ASP A 202 5.15 -20.29 -4.79
N TYR A 203 4.95 -19.27 -5.62
CA TYR A 203 4.86 -19.41 -7.07
C TYR A 203 6.25 -19.41 -7.72
N PRO A 204 6.50 -20.20 -8.78
CA PRO A 204 7.67 -20.02 -9.64
C PRO A 204 7.72 -18.61 -10.23
N GLU A 205 8.89 -17.97 -10.22
CA GLU A 205 9.04 -16.60 -10.78
C GLU A 205 8.60 -16.48 -12.25
N SER A 206 8.68 -17.56 -13.03
CA SER A 206 8.26 -17.60 -14.44
C SER A 206 6.74 -17.46 -14.63
N LEU A 207 5.93 -17.71 -13.59
CA LEU A 207 4.49 -17.45 -13.59
C LEU A 207 4.14 -16.06 -13.06
N CYS A 208 5.13 -15.27 -12.65
CA CYS A 208 4.94 -13.96 -12.02
C CYS A 208 5.74 -12.89 -12.78
N PRO A 209 5.20 -12.35 -13.90
CA PRO A 209 5.89 -11.34 -14.71
C PRO A 209 6.26 -10.10 -13.89
N LYS A 210 7.44 -9.53 -14.14
CA LYS A 210 7.92 -8.33 -13.43
C LYS A 210 7.42 -7.02 -14.03
N ASN A 211 7.27 -6.99 -15.36
CA ASN A 211 7.07 -5.75 -16.09
C ASN A 211 5.81 -5.84 -16.94
N ILE A 212 5.06 -4.75 -16.97
CA ILE A 212 3.98 -4.51 -17.93
C ILE A 212 4.06 -3.08 -18.42
N ASP A 213 3.41 -2.82 -19.56
CA ASP A 213 3.15 -1.45 -19.96
C ASP A 213 1.95 -0.90 -19.17
N ILE A 214 2.26 -0.14 -18.10
CA ILE A 214 1.27 0.55 -17.27
C ILE A 214 0.58 1.70 -18.01
N SER A 215 1.06 2.10 -19.21
CA SER A 215 0.43 3.14 -20.02
C SER A 215 -0.96 2.78 -20.54
N ILE A 216 -1.24 1.48 -20.62
CA ILE A 216 -2.47 0.93 -21.17
C ILE A 216 -3.47 0.64 -20.05
N ASP A 217 -4.63 1.27 -20.15
CA ASP A 217 -5.77 1.05 -19.26
C ASP A 217 -6.21 -0.40 -19.33
N ARG A 218 -6.25 -1.09 -18.19
CA ARG A 218 -6.71 -2.49 -18.09
C ARG A 218 -6.88 -2.95 -16.64
N LEU A 219 -7.67 -4.01 -16.47
CA LEU A 219 -7.69 -4.86 -15.28
C LEU A 219 -6.56 -5.87 -15.34
N LEU A 220 -5.83 -5.98 -14.25
CA LEU A 220 -4.75 -6.94 -14.04
C LEU A 220 -5.07 -7.82 -12.84
N VAL A 221 -4.61 -9.06 -12.91
CA VAL A 221 -4.65 -10.03 -11.82
C VAL A 221 -3.21 -10.34 -11.40
N SER A 222 -2.81 -9.87 -10.22
CA SER A 222 -1.50 -10.19 -9.66
C SER A 222 -1.53 -11.53 -8.91
N PRO A 223 -0.43 -12.31 -8.90
CA PRO A 223 0.86 -12.03 -9.55
C PRO A 223 0.92 -12.44 -11.04
N PHE A 224 -0.16 -12.97 -11.62
CA PHE A 224 -0.11 -13.71 -12.89
C PHE A 224 0.04 -12.85 -14.14
N ASP A 225 -0.60 -11.69 -14.18
CA ASP A 225 -0.35 -10.68 -15.21
C ASP A 225 0.93 -9.90 -14.90
N VAL A 226 1.12 -9.58 -13.62
CA VAL A 226 2.28 -8.85 -13.11
C VAL A 226 2.32 -8.93 -11.58
N ARG A 227 3.53 -8.89 -11.01
CA ARG A 227 3.75 -8.72 -9.57
C ARG A 227 3.20 -7.38 -9.08
N GLY A 228 2.39 -7.40 -8.02
CA GLY A 228 1.77 -6.20 -7.46
C GLY A 228 2.81 -5.15 -7.05
N ARG A 229 3.89 -5.56 -6.37
CA ARG A 229 5.00 -4.67 -5.96
C ARG A 229 5.56 -3.87 -7.14
N ASN A 230 5.78 -4.52 -8.28
CA ASN A 230 6.37 -3.88 -9.45
C ASN A 230 5.45 -2.80 -10.01
N VAL A 231 4.15 -3.08 -10.15
CA VAL A 231 3.20 -2.07 -10.64
C VAL A 231 3.13 -0.88 -9.68
N ILE A 232 3.08 -1.13 -8.36
CA ILE A 232 3.04 -0.04 -7.38
C ILE A 232 4.33 0.80 -7.46
N TYR A 233 5.50 0.17 -7.65
CA TYR A 233 6.75 0.91 -7.86
C TYR A 233 6.71 1.74 -9.14
N ASP A 234 6.21 1.19 -10.25
CA ASP A 234 6.13 1.91 -11.52
C ASP A 234 5.19 3.13 -11.42
N LEU A 235 4.05 2.99 -10.74
CA LEU A 235 3.11 4.09 -10.45
C LEU A 235 3.76 5.20 -9.61
N ILE A 236 4.51 4.83 -8.56
CA ILE A 236 5.25 5.80 -7.73
C ILE A 236 6.32 6.50 -8.57
N ASN A 237 7.07 5.75 -9.37
CA ASN A 237 8.20 6.26 -10.12
C ASN A 237 7.78 7.18 -11.28
N GLU A 238 6.67 6.92 -11.96
CA GLU A 238 6.22 7.73 -13.10
C GLU A 238 5.61 9.08 -12.71
N ALA A 239 5.14 9.26 -11.46
CA ALA A 239 4.49 10.49 -11.01
C ALA A 239 5.43 11.69 -11.11
N GLU A 240 5.01 12.81 -11.70
CA GLU A 240 5.88 13.98 -11.90
C GLU A 240 5.43 15.20 -11.11
N GLU A 241 4.12 15.33 -10.85
CA GLU A 241 3.59 16.51 -10.15
C GLU A 241 3.05 16.14 -8.76
N PHE A 242 2.26 15.07 -8.67
CA PHE A 242 1.67 14.63 -7.41
C PHE A 242 1.50 13.11 -7.34
N LEU A 243 1.46 12.59 -6.11
CA LEU A 243 1.23 11.18 -5.79
C LEU A 243 0.34 11.08 -4.54
N TYR A 244 -0.93 10.77 -4.74
CA TYR A 244 -1.91 10.60 -3.66
C TYR A 244 -2.24 9.13 -3.45
N ILE A 245 -2.14 8.67 -2.21
CA ILE A 245 -2.31 7.27 -1.86
C ILE A 245 -3.38 7.17 -0.79
N SER A 246 -4.35 6.28 -1.01
CA SER A 246 -5.31 5.88 0.01
C SER A 246 -5.09 4.40 0.32
N THR A 247 -4.81 4.07 1.58
CA THR A 247 -4.58 2.69 2.03
C THR A 247 -5.16 2.50 3.43
N GLU A 248 -5.71 1.34 3.76
CA GLU A 248 -6.15 1.03 5.14
C GLU A 248 -4.95 1.09 6.10
N SER A 249 -3.86 0.41 5.75
CA SER A 249 -2.61 0.38 6.49
C SER A 249 -1.41 0.25 5.54
N PHE A 250 -0.21 0.51 6.06
CA PHE A 250 1.04 0.29 5.33
C PHE A 250 2.09 -0.31 6.27
N THR A 251 2.66 -1.45 5.90
CA THR A 251 3.62 -2.20 6.74
C THR A 251 4.86 -2.66 6.00
N ASP A 252 4.94 -2.41 4.69
CA ASP A 252 6.11 -2.73 3.88
C ASP A 252 7.16 -1.61 3.92
N PRO A 253 8.39 -1.86 4.45
CA PRO A 253 9.43 -0.85 4.53
C PRO A 253 10.00 -0.44 3.17
N GLU A 254 9.95 -1.32 2.17
CA GLU A 254 10.51 -0.98 0.85
C GLU A 254 9.62 0.05 0.13
N ILE A 255 8.29 -0.04 0.29
CA ILE A 255 7.38 1.00 -0.20
C ILE A 255 7.66 2.34 0.46
N VAL A 256 7.89 2.36 1.78
CA VAL A 256 8.28 3.58 2.48
C VAL A 256 9.55 4.19 1.91
N ASN A 257 10.56 3.36 1.65
CA ASN A 257 11.80 3.83 1.04
C ASN A 257 11.57 4.39 -0.38
N GLN A 258 10.68 3.78 -1.18
CA GLN A 258 10.32 4.32 -2.50
C GLN A 258 9.62 5.67 -2.39
N LEU A 259 8.69 5.83 -1.44
CA LEU A 259 7.99 7.09 -1.22
C LEU A 259 8.94 8.21 -0.75
N ILE A 260 9.85 7.91 0.18
CA ILE A 260 10.89 8.85 0.62
C ILE A 260 11.79 9.22 -0.56
N LYS A 261 12.27 8.25 -1.34
CA LYS A 261 13.08 8.53 -2.54
C LYS A 261 12.34 9.43 -3.52
N LYS A 262 11.03 9.21 -3.67
CA LYS A 262 10.20 10.00 -4.57
C LYS A 262 9.97 11.42 -4.05
N SER A 263 9.79 11.61 -2.74
CA SER A 263 9.60 12.95 -2.15
C SER A 263 10.83 13.85 -2.31
N LEU A 264 12.04 13.28 -2.40
CA LEU A 264 13.27 14.02 -2.70
C LEU A 264 13.26 14.69 -4.08
N LEU A 265 12.33 14.33 -4.97
CA LEU A 265 12.12 14.98 -6.27
C LEU A 265 11.17 16.20 -6.19
N ASN A 266 10.78 16.63 -4.98
CA ASN A 266 9.86 17.74 -4.73
C ASN A 266 8.47 17.59 -5.35
N ILE A 267 7.98 16.35 -5.45
CA ILE A 267 6.59 16.08 -5.85
C ILE A 267 5.64 16.19 -4.64
N ASP A 268 4.38 16.57 -4.88
CA ASP A 268 3.37 16.63 -3.81
C ASP A 268 2.87 15.22 -3.45
N ILE A 269 3.26 14.69 -2.29
CA ILE A 269 2.84 13.37 -1.82
C ILE A 269 1.90 13.51 -0.63
N LYS A 270 0.68 12.97 -0.79
CA LYS A 270 -0.34 12.90 0.27
C LYS A 270 -0.77 11.46 0.50
N ILE A 271 -0.86 11.05 1.75
CA ILE A 271 -1.31 9.71 2.14
C ILE A 271 -2.52 9.84 3.06
N LEU A 272 -3.61 9.15 2.72
CA LEU A 272 -4.74 8.94 3.60
C LEU A 272 -4.70 7.50 4.12
N THR A 273 -4.62 7.33 5.44
CA THR A 273 -4.46 6.00 6.07
C THR A 273 -5.24 5.84 7.38
N GLY A 274 -5.54 4.60 7.76
CA GLY A 274 -6.10 4.29 9.08
C GLY A 274 -5.09 4.56 10.21
N SER A 275 -5.58 4.89 11.40
CA SER A 275 -4.74 5.22 12.58
C SER A 275 -4.83 4.20 13.72
N THR A 276 -5.67 3.18 13.56
CA THR A 276 -6.24 2.39 14.67
C THR A 276 -6.17 0.88 14.41
N SER A 277 -5.53 0.45 13.32
CA SER A 277 -5.37 -0.98 13.02
C SER A 277 -4.51 -1.70 14.08
N MET A 278 -4.75 -3.01 14.25
CA MET A 278 -3.90 -3.89 15.08
C MET A 278 -2.42 -3.80 14.68
N ASP A 279 -2.14 -3.44 13.43
CA ASP A 279 -0.80 -3.29 12.90
C ASP A 279 -0.11 -1.99 13.31
N PHE A 280 -0.82 -1.02 13.92
CA PHE A 280 -0.28 0.28 14.37
C PHE A 280 0.64 0.10 15.60
N THR A 281 1.71 -0.61 15.36
CA THR A 281 2.82 -0.99 16.22
C THR A 281 3.87 0.13 16.21
N ASP A 282 4.87 0.04 17.07
CA ASP A 282 6.01 0.98 17.06
C ASP A 282 6.69 1.05 15.69
N ARG A 283 6.70 -0.07 14.96
CA ARG A 283 7.23 -0.14 13.60
C ARG A 283 6.47 0.77 12.63
N ILE A 284 5.13 0.71 12.60
CA ILE A 284 4.34 1.61 11.73
C ILE A 284 4.55 3.07 12.14
N GLN A 285 4.59 3.35 13.44
CA GLN A 285 4.82 4.72 13.93
C GLN A 285 6.18 5.26 13.45
N GLN A 286 7.23 4.44 13.49
CA GLN A 286 8.55 4.83 12.97
C GLN A 286 8.54 5.07 11.46
N MET A 287 7.79 4.25 10.71
CA MET A 287 7.61 4.43 9.27
C MET A 287 6.86 5.73 8.96
N LEU A 288 5.77 6.04 9.68
CA LEU A 288 5.02 7.30 9.56
C LEU A 288 5.91 8.51 9.83
N ARG A 289 6.69 8.49 10.93
CA ARG A 289 7.63 9.57 11.27
C ARG A 289 8.70 9.75 10.19
N GLY A 290 9.16 8.66 9.58
CA GLY A 290 10.09 8.70 8.44
C GLY A 290 9.50 9.38 7.20
N LEU A 291 8.26 9.04 6.84
CA LEU A 291 7.56 9.68 5.71
C LEU A 291 7.31 11.18 5.96
N ILE A 292 6.83 11.54 7.16
CA ILE A 292 6.61 12.95 7.54
C ILE A 292 7.92 13.73 7.51
N ALA A 293 9.01 13.13 8.01
CA ALA A 293 10.33 13.74 7.95
C ALA A 293 10.82 13.94 6.51
N ALA A 294 10.36 13.14 5.56
CA ALA A 294 10.66 13.30 4.14
C ALA A 294 9.75 14.32 3.42
N GLY A 295 8.91 15.06 4.16
CA GLY A 295 8.00 16.07 3.62
C GLY A 295 6.65 15.54 3.13
N ILE A 296 6.35 14.26 3.38
CA ILE A 296 5.10 13.63 2.94
C ILE A 296 3.97 13.97 3.91
N SER A 297 2.85 14.46 3.38
CA SER A 297 1.67 14.82 4.17
C SER A 297 0.81 13.58 4.41
N ILE A 298 0.45 13.33 5.66
CA ILE A 298 -0.31 12.13 6.04
C ILE A 298 -1.53 12.51 6.88
N TYR A 299 -2.67 11.98 6.49
CA TYR A 299 -3.98 12.23 7.05
C TYR A 299 -4.64 10.93 7.45
N THR A 300 -5.62 11.03 8.35
CA THR A 300 -6.39 9.85 8.77
C THR A 300 -7.86 10.15 8.91
N ILE A 301 -8.67 9.13 8.62
CA ILE A 301 -10.11 9.08 8.90
C ILE A 301 -10.43 7.93 9.88
N GLU A 302 -9.45 7.56 10.71
CA GLU A 302 -9.53 6.48 11.70
C GLU A 302 -9.92 5.15 11.06
N ASP A 303 -10.87 4.40 11.64
CA ASP A 303 -11.31 3.07 11.17
C ASP A 303 -12.27 3.12 9.98
N LYS A 304 -12.41 4.28 9.31
CA LYS A 304 -13.37 4.43 8.21
C LYS A 304 -12.73 4.31 6.84
N ILE A 305 -11.51 3.81 6.71
CA ILE A 305 -10.80 3.70 5.42
C ILE A 305 -10.45 2.26 5.10
N HIS A 306 -10.95 1.79 3.97
CA HIS A 306 -10.60 0.49 3.40
C HIS A 306 -10.12 0.60 1.94
N ALA A 307 -10.10 1.81 1.38
CA ALA A 307 -9.56 2.10 0.06
C ALA A 307 -8.12 1.60 -0.15
N LYS A 308 -7.84 1.13 -1.37
CA LYS A 308 -6.49 0.81 -1.88
C LYS A 308 -6.32 1.48 -3.26
N ILE A 309 -6.03 2.79 -3.22
CA ILE A 309 -6.05 3.69 -4.38
C ILE A 309 -4.71 4.38 -4.51
N ILE A 310 -4.22 4.53 -5.74
CA ILE A 310 -3.11 5.41 -6.09
C ILE A 310 -3.58 6.37 -7.18
N ILE A 311 -3.34 7.66 -7.00
CA ILE A 311 -3.68 8.73 -7.93
C ILE A 311 -2.40 9.52 -8.20
N THR A 312 -2.03 9.67 -9.46
CA THR A 312 -0.90 10.47 -9.92
C THR A 312 -1.37 11.47 -10.98
N ASP A 313 -0.49 12.37 -11.40
CA ASP A 313 -0.73 13.24 -12.56
C ASP A 313 -0.97 12.48 -13.87
N LYS A 314 -0.65 11.19 -13.90
CA LYS A 314 -0.77 10.34 -15.09
C LYS A 314 -1.86 9.27 -14.98
N ARG A 315 -2.24 8.85 -13.77
CA ARG A 315 -3.10 7.66 -13.57
C ARG A 315 -3.96 7.70 -12.32
N VAL A 316 -5.06 6.97 -12.39
CA VAL A 316 -5.84 6.50 -11.24
C VAL A 316 -5.82 4.98 -11.24
N THR A 317 -5.48 4.40 -10.10
CA THR A 317 -5.49 2.96 -9.87
C THR A 317 -6.43 2.62 -8.74
N VAL A 318 -7.42 1.77 -9.02
CA VAL A 318 -8.29 1.14 -8.01
C VAL A 318 -7.86 -0.30 -7.87
N SER A 319 -7.56 -0.75 -6.66
CA SER A 319 -6.99 -2.07 -6.43
C SER A 319 -7.56 -2.76 -5.20
N SER A 320 -7.24 -4.05 -5.07
CA SER A 320 -7.41 -4.83 -3.85
C SER A 320 -6.15 -4.90 -2.99
N ILE A 321 -5.00 -4.42 -3.50
CA ILE A 321 -3.66 -4.60 -2.95
C ILE A 321 -3.45 -3.69 -1.73
N ASN A 322 -3.32 -4.29 -0.55
CA ASN A 322 -2.81 -3.57 0.63
C ASN A 322 -1.30 -3.35 0.54
N LEU A 323 -0.78 -2.28 1.14
CA LEU A 323 0.65 -1.95 1.15
C LEU A 323 1.43 -2.73 2.22
N ASN A 324 1.24 -4.05 2.25
CA ASN A 324 2.00 -4.99 3.07
C ASN A 324 2.73 -6.02 2.21
N LYS A 325 3.69 -6.71 2.82
CA LYS A 325 4.59 -7.61 2.11
C LYS A 325 3.88 -8.75 1.37
N MET A 326 2.79 -9.28 1.92
CA MET A 326 2.07 -10.41 1.34
C MET A 326 1.22 -10.00 0.13
N ASN A 327 0.49 -8.89 0.24
CA ASN A 327 -0.36 -8.40 -0.86
C ASN A 327 0.48 -7.79 -2.00
N LEU A 328 1.59 -7.11 -1.70
CA LEU A 328 2.53 -6.61 -2.72
C LEU A 328 3.37 -7.73 -3.35
N GLY A 329 3.62 -8.76 -2.57
CA GLY A 329 4.47 -9.88 -2.92
C GLY A 329 5.96 -9.63 -2.65
N PHE A 330 6.72 -10.72 -2.55
CA PHE A 330 8.15 -10.71 -2.29
C PHE A 330 8.85 -11.98 -2.78
N ALA A 331 10.14 -11.87 -3.08
CA ALA A 331 10.98 -13.01 -3.39
C ALA A 331 11.48 -13.66 -2.10
N LYS A 332 11.26 -14.97 -1.95
CA LYS A 332 11.82 -15.76 -0.84
C LYS A 332 13.18 -16.37 -1.23
N LYS A 333 13.31 -16.72 -2.50
CA LYS A 333 14.52 -17.16 -3.20
C LYS A 333 14.50 -16.54 -4.59
N SER A 334 15.63 -16.52 -5.30
CA SER A 334 15.72 -15.93 -6.65
C SER A 334 14.76 -16.56 -7.68
N THR A 335 14.27 -17.78 -7.43
CA THR A 335 13.37 -18.52 -8.34
C THR A 335 11.92 -18.59 -7.87
N LEU A 336 11.60 -18.05 -6.69
CA LEU A 336 10.28 -18.16 -6.07
C LEU A 336 9.73 -16.81 -5.62
N TRP A 337 8.46 -16.59 -5.96
CA TRP A 337 7.69 -15.40 -5.63
C TRP A 337 6.49 -15.75 -4.77
N ARG A 338 6.21 -14.95 -3.73
CA ARG A 338 5.04 -15.12 -2.88
C ARG A 338 4.19 -13.88 -2.92
N GLU A 339 2.92 -14.02 -3.28
CA GLU A 339 1.96 -12.92 -3.34
C GLU A 339 0.53 -13.48 -3.26
N ASN A 340 -0.41 -12.72 -2.71
CA ASN A 340 -1.83 -13.03 -2.83
C ASN A 340 -2.31 -12.88 -4.28
N THR A 341 -3.45 -13.50 -4.60
CA THR A 341 -4.14 -13.21 -5.86
C THR A 341 -4.93 -11.92 -5.71
N GLU A 342 -4.44 -10.85 -6.32
CA GLU A 342 -4.99 -9.49 -6.21
C GLU A 342 -5.51 -9.01 -7.56
N THR A 343 -6.33 -7.96 -7.55
CA THR A 343 -6.82 -7.29 -8.74
C THR A 343 -6.50 -5.80 -8.68
N LEU A 344 -6.07 -5.23 -9.79
CA LEU A 344 -5.88 -3.79 -9.91
C LEU A 344 -6.32 -3.30 -11.29
N THR A 345 -6.93 -2.13 -11.36
CA THR A 345 -7.32 -1.50 -12.62
C THR A 345 -6.60 -0.18 -12.77
N ILE A 346 -5.90 -0.01 -13.89
CA ILE A 346 -5.21 1.23 -14.24
C ILE A 346 -6.09 2.04 -15.20
N CYS A 347 -6.20 3.35 -14.97
CA CYS A 347 -6.91 4.30 -15.81
C CYS A 347 -6.07 5.57 -16.04
N ASN A 348 -5.87 5.95 -17.30
CA ASN A 348 -5.09 7.11 -17.73
C ASN A 348 -5.96 8.30 -18.18
N ASN A 349 -7.29 8.16 -18.09
CA ASN A 349 -8.22 9.22 -18.50
C ASN A 349 -8.05 10.47 -17.62
N ARG A 350 -7.70 11.61 -18.24
CA ARG A 350 -7.43 12.88 -17.55
C ARG A 350 -8.59 13.43 -16.74
N GLU A 351 -9.82 13.32 -17.23
CA GLU A 351 -11.01 13.79 -16.51
C GLU A 351 -11.23 12.96 -15.23
N ILE A 352 -10.97 11.66 -15.32
CA ILE A 352 -11.05 10.75 -14.17
C ILE A 352 -9.93 11.03 -13.17
N ILE A 353 -8.71 11.29 -13.63
CA ILE A 353 -7.58 11.68 -12.78
C ILE A 353 -7.90 12.94 -11.99
N GLU A 354 -8.37 13.98 -12.68
CA GLU A 354 -8.72 15.25 -12.05
C GLU A 354 -9.89 15.09 -11.06
N SER A 355 -10.94 14.35 -11.44
CA SER A 355 -12.05 14.03 -10.55
C SER A 355 -11.59 13.25 -9.30
N ALA A 356 -10.70 12.26 -9.48
CA ALA A 356 -10.18 11.47 -8.37
C ALA A 356 -9.33 12.32 -7.43
N LYS A 357 -8.47 13.17 -7.98
CA LYS A 357 -7.67 14.14 -7.22
C LYS A 357 -8.55 15.05 -6.37
N GLN A 358 -9.56 15.68 -6.98
CA GLN A 358 -10.49 16.58 -6.27
C GLN A 358 -11.26 15.88 -5.14
N GLN A 359 -11.73 14.64 -5.38
CA GLN A 359 -12.41 13.86 -4.36
C GLN A 359 -11.47 13.50 -3.20
N PHE A 360 -10.24 13.09 -3.50
CA PHE A 360 -9.21 12.81 -2.49
C PHE A 360 -8.89 14.05 -1.65
N GLU A 361 -8.64 15.19 -2.28
CA GLU A 361 -8.32 16.45 -1.58
C GLU A 361 -9.47 16.91 -0.69
N LYS A 362 -10.71 16.82 -1.17
CA LYS A 362 -11.89 17.12 -0.36
C LYS A 362 -11.98 16.26 0.91
N ILE A 363 -11.61 14.98 0.82
CA ILE A 363 -11.58 14.10 2.00
C ILE A 363 -10.44 14.53 2.93
N VAL A 364 -9.25 14.77 2.38
CA VAL A 364 -8.07 15.22 3.13
C VAL A 364 -8.30 16.53 3.87
N ASP A 365 -8.94 17.52 3.25
CA ASP A 365 -9.23 18.83 3.86
C ASP A 365 -10.11 18.72 5.10
N ASN A 366 -10.92 17.67 5.18
CA ASN A 366 -11.80 17.36 6.32
C ASN A 366 -11.19 16.33 7.28
N SER A 367 -9.96 15.87 7.01
CA SER A 367 -9.30 14.81 7.78
C SER A 367 -8.23 15.38 8.71
N PRO A 368 -8.13 14.91 9.96
CA PRO A 368 -7.01 15.27 10.83
C PRO A 368 -5.68 14.79 10.27
N ASN A 369 -4.64 15.61 10.47
CA ASN A 369 -3.26 15.21 10.23
C ASN A 369 -2.85 14.09 11.22
N ILE A 370 -2.14 13.07 10.74
CA ILE A 370 -1.72 11.91 11.54
C ILE A 370 -0.84 12.28 12.74
N LEU A 371 -0.17 13.45 12.72
CA LEU A 371 0.63 13.95 13.84
C LEU A 371 -0.17 14.05 15.14
N SER A 372 -1.47 14.35 15.04
CA SER A 372 -2.37 14.37 16.20
C SER A 372 -2.44 12.99 16.86
N LYS A 373 -2.63 11.92 16.08
CA LYS A 373 -2.69 10.54 16.55
C LYS A 373 -1.35 10.01 17.05
N LEU A 374 -0.24 10.36 16.39
CA LEU A 374 1.09 10.02 16.86
C LEU A 374 1.39 10.68 18.21
N SER A 375 0.96 11.94 18.40
CA SER A 375 1.13 12.67 19.66
C SER A 375 0.30 12.07 20.79
N GLU A 376 -0.94 11.64 20.52
CA GLU A 376 -1.83 11.04 21.54
C GLU A 376 -1.20 9.80 22.20
N ARG A 377 -0.42 9.00 21.45
CA ARG A 377 0.27 7.83 22.02
C ARG A 377 1.43 8.20 22.93
N ILE A 378 2.20 9.22 22.57
CA ILE A 378 3.31 9.75 23.38
C ILE A 378 2.78 10.33 24.72
N GLU A 379 1.51 10.76 24.78
CA GLU A 379 0.92 11.24 26.05
C GLU A 379 0.94 10.19 27.17
N ASN A 380 0.90 8.90 26.82
CA ASN A 380 1.01 7.82 27.81
C ASN A 380 2.43 7.75 28.38
N ASP A 381 3.44 7.88 27.53
CA ASP A 381 4.85 7.90 27.94
C ASP A 381 5.15 9.14 28.80
N VAL A 382 4.65 10.30 28.39
CA VAL A 382 4.75 11.54 29.17
C VAL A 382 4.04 11.42 30.52
N THR A 383 2.89 10.73 30.57
CA THR A 383 2.20 10.44 31.83
C THR A 383 3.12 9.63 32.75
N ASN A 384 3.70 8.54 32.24
CA ASN A 384 4.61 7.69 33.00
C ASN A 384 5.86 8.44 33.47
N ILE A 385 6.44 9.31 32.64
CA ILE A 385 7.58 10.15 33.02
C ILE A 385 7.22 11.02 34.23
N PHE A 386 6.13 11.79 34.13
CA PHE A 386 5.76 12.67 35.25
C PHE A 386 5.35 11.88 36.48
N SER A 387 4.48 10.87 36.37
CA SER A 387 3.90 10.19 37.53
C SER A 387 4.81 9.16 38.17
N ASN A 388 5.51 8.35 37.37
CA ASN A 388 6.21 7.17 37.88
C ASN A 388 7.71 7.43 38.10
N ILE A 389 8.31 8.31 37.28
CA ILE A 389 9.73 8.65 37.40
C ILE A 389 9.93 9.84 38.34
N TYR A 390 9.13 10.90 38.15
CA TYR A 390 9.27 12.14 38.90
C TYR A 390 8.22 12.37 39.99
N GLU A 391 7.24 11.46 40.13
CA GLU A 391 6.16 11.56 41.15
C GLU A 391 5.34 12.86 41.10
N LEU A 392 5.24 13.48 39.92
CA LEU A 392 4.51 14.70 39.66
C LEU A 392 3.12 14.45 39.09
N LYS A 393 2.14 15.22 39.55
CA LYS A 393 0.83 15.34 38.87
C LYS A 393 0.94 16.35 37.74
N SER A 394 0.50 15.97 36.54
CA SER A 394 0.47 16.83 35.36
C SER A 394 -0.95 17.00 34.82
N LYS A 395 -1.28 18.23 34.38
CA LYS A 395 -2.55 18.52 33.69
C LYS A 395 -2.52 17.96 32.27
N LYS A 396 -3.69 17.65 31.69
CA LYS A 396 -3.82 17.08 30.34
C LYS A 396 -3.17 17.96 29.27
N GLU A 397 -3.28 19.28 29.40
CA GLU A 397 -2.73 20.27 28.48
C GLU A 397 -1.20 20.24 28.45
N VAL A 398 -0.56 20.06 29.62
CA VAL A 398 0.90 19.94 29.73
C VAL A 398 1.38 18.68 29.01
N LYS A 399 0.68 17.56 29.21
CA LYS A 399 1.01 16.29 28.55
C LYS A 399 0.91 16.38 27.04
N LYS A 400 -0.14 17.04 26.52
CA LYS A 400 -0.32 17.33 25.10
C LYS A 400 0.82 18.15 24.51
N ILE A 401 1.19 19.25 25.15
CA ILE A 401 2.27 20.13 24.67
C ILE A 401 3.60 19.37 24.67
N PHE A 402 3.91 18.64 25.75
CA PHE A 402 5.16 17.92 25.84
C PHE A 402 5.24 16.76 24.83
N SER A 403 4.14 16.05 24.60
CA SER A 403 4.07 14.99 23.59
C SER A 403 4.29 15.51 22.18
N ARG A 404 3.71 16.67 21.85
CA ARG A 404 3.96 17.36 20.57
C ARG A 404 5.41 17.81 20.43
N PHE A 405 6.02 18.31 21.51
CA PHE A 405 7.43 18.68 21.53
C PHE A 405 8.33 17.47 21.26
N ILE A 406 8.11 16.35 21.95
CA ILE A 406 8.86 15.10 21.73
C ILE A 406 8.71 14.64 20.28
N LEU A 407 7.48 14.55 19.77
CA LEU A 407 7.23 14.14 18.40
C LEU A 407 7.92 15.06 17.38
N HIS A 408 7.88 16.37 17.61
CA HIS A 408 8.56 17.34 16.77
C HIS A 408 10.08 17.13 16.76
N GLN A 409 10.70 16.88 17.92
CA GLN A 409 12.14 16.60 18.00
C GLN A 409 12.52 15.31 17.27
N GLU A 410 11.70 14.25 17.39
CA GLU A 410 11.92 12.99 16.67
C GLU A 410 11.86 13.18 15.16
N ILE A 411 10.88 13.94 14.66
CA ILE A 411 10.73 14.25 13.24
C ILE A 411 11.88 15.13 12.76
N TYR A 412 12.22 16.19 13.50
CA TYR A 412 13.31 17.10 13.17
C TYR A 412 14.66 16.40 13.08
N THR A 413 14.91 15.43 13.97
CA THR A 413 16.12 14.60 13.91
C THR A 413 16.17 13.80 12.61
N LYS A 414 15.05 13.18 12.21
CA LYS A 414 14.97 12.43 10.95
C LYS A 414 15.11 13.35 9.72
N GLN A 415 14.51 14.54 9.74
CA GLN A 415 14.66 15.56 8.69
C GLN A 415 16.13 15.95 8.51
N THR A 416 16.82 16.21 9.62
CA THR A 416 18.25 16.52 9.64
C THR A 416 19.05 15.38 9.01
N THR A 417 18.81 14.13 9.41
CA THR A 417 19.48 12.96 8.83
C THR A 417 19.25 12.83 7.32
N LEU A 418 18.01 13.03 6.84
CA LEU A 418 17.70 12.96 5.41
C LEU A 418 18.39 14.09 4.64
N LYS A 419 18.42 15.31 5.16
CA LYS A 419 19.09 16.45 4.52
C LYS A 419 20.61 16.26 4.45
N ILE A 420 21.24 15.72 5.50
CA ILE A 420 22.67 15.37 5.47
C ILE A 420 22.94 14.27 4.43
N ALA A 421 22.09 13.23 4.36
CA ALA A 421 22.22 12.16 3.38
C ALA A 421 22.06 12.67 1.94
N GLU A 422 21.14 13.61 1.71
CA GLU A 422 20.95 14.28 0.42
C GLU A 422 22.20 15.07 0.00
N ILE A 423 22.74 15.90 0.90
CA ILE A 423 23.98 16.65 0.66
C ILE A 423 25.13 15.70 0.36
N THR A 424 25.25 14.62 1.14
CA THR A 424 26.27 13.59 0.92
C THR A 424 26.11 12.99 -0.48
N SER A 425 24.90 12.59 -0.88
CA SER A 425 24.64 12.04 -2.21
C SER A 425 25.00 13.00 -3.34
N LYS A 426 24.72 14.30 -3.18
CA LYS A 426 25.12 15.35 -4.13
C LYS A 426 26.64 15.49 -4.24
N LEU A 427 27.36 15.45 -3.11
CA LEU A 427 28.83 15.41 -3.11
C LEU A 427 29.35 14.18 -3.85
N MET A 428 28.85 12.99 -3.53
CA MET A 428 29.26 11.74 -4.16
C MET A 428 29.06 11.78 -5.68
N THR A 429 27.93 12.31 -6.13
CA THR A 429 27.63 12.52 -7.56
C THR A 429 28.61 13.49 -8.19
N LYS A 430 28.86 14.64 -7.56
CA LYS A 430 29.82 15.65 -8.02
C LYS A 430 31.24 15.10 -8.18
N PHE A 431 31.62 14.15 -7.32
CA PHE A 431 32.92 13.48 -7.37
C PHE A 431 32.95 12.19 -8.19
N ASN A 432 31.83 11.77 -8.77
CA ASN A 432 31.70 10.49 -9.46
C ASN A 432 32.17 9.30 -8.60
N ARG A 433 31.80 9.29 -7.32
CA ARG A 433 32.12 8.24 -6.35
C ARG A 433 30.84 7.59 -5.83
N SER A 434 30.92 6.32 -5.43
CA SER A 434 29.78 5.55 -4.89
C SER A 434 29.95 5.16 -3.42
N LEU A 435 31.18 5.19 -2.89
CA LEU A 435 31.49 4.87 -1.50
C LEU A 435 31.68 6.14 -0.68
N VAL A 436 30.82 6.36 0.32
CA VAL A 436 30.92 7.49 1.26
C VAL A 436 32.06 7.23 2.25
N THR A 437 33.03 8.13 2.33
CA THR A 437 34.09 8.12 3.33
C THR A 437 33.74 9.00 4.53
N GLU A 438 34.51 8.90 5.60
CA GLU A 438 34.38 9.79 6.76
C GLU A 438 34.47 11.27 6.36
N ASN A 439 35.48 11.64 5.55
CA ASN A 439 35.65 13.02 5.10
C ASN A 439 34.44 13.52 4.28
N ASP A 440 33.80 12.66 3.50
CA ASP A 440 32.60 13.01 2.74
C ASP A 440 31.42 13.36 3.64
N PHE A 441 31.24 12.56 4.70
CA PHE A 441 30.22 12.81 5.69
C PHE A 441 30.49 14.10 6.49
N LEU A 442 31.75 14.33 6.89
CA LEU A 442 32.14 15.56 7.59
C LEU A 442 31.95 16.80 6.71
N MET A 443 32.31 16.74 5.42
CA MET A 443 32.00 17.80 4.45
C MET A 443 30.49 18.05 4.35
N ALA A 444 29.68 17.00 4.28
CA ALA A 444 28.23 17.14 4.22
C ALA A 444 27.63 17.77 5.49
N LEU A 445 28.16 17.44 6.68
CA LEU A 445 27.77 18.06 7.94
C LEU A 445 28.11 19.56 7.98
N VAL A 446 29.31 19.95 7.55
CA VAL A 446 29.67 21.37 7.45
C VAL A 446 28.71 22.10 6.50
N LEU A 447 28.47 21.55 5.31
CA LEU A 447 27.53 22.13 4.36
C LEU A 447 26.10 22.22 4.90
N TYR A 448 25.65 21.22 5.66
CA TYR A 448 24.35 21.25 6.33
C TYR A 448 24.27 22.44 7.29
N TYR A 449 25.22 22.61 8.20
CA TYR A 449 25.20 23.71 9.17
C TYR A 449 25.33 25.09 8.52
N LEU A 450 26.09 25.20 7.43
CA LEU A 450 26.20 26.41 6.63
C LEU A 450 24.95 26.70 5.79
N SER A 451 24.12 25.68 5.51
CA SER A 451 22.84 25.86 4.81
C SER A 451 21.76 26.51 5.69
N GLU A 452 21.87 26.37 7.02
CA GLU A 452 20.92 26.96 7.97
C GLU A 452 21.24 28.43 8.27
N LYS A 453 22.52 28.74 8.49
CA LYS A 453 23.01 30.11 8.69
C LYS A 453 24.53 30.14 8.44
N LYS A 454 25.07 31.34 8.19
CA LYS A 454 26.52 31.57 8.21
C LYS A 454 27.08 31.16 9.59
N GLN A 455 28.26 30.55 9.61
CA GLN A 455 28.96 30.14 10.83
C GLN A 455 30.43 30.53 10.72
N ASP A 456 31.08 30.80 11.85
CA ASP A 456 32.54 30.84 11.94
C ASP A 456 33.11 29.44 12.26
N ILE A 457 34.43 29.35 12.46
CA ILE A 457 35.11 28.08 12.77
C ILE A 457 34.75 27.58 14.17
N ASP A 458 34.56 28.49 15.13
CA ASP A 458 34.33 28.13 16.53
C ASP A 458 32.90 27.59 16.70
N ASP A 459 31.92 28.23 16.05
CA ASP A 459 30.53 27.76 15.91
C ASP A 459 30.46 26.33 15.35
N LEU A 460 31.25 26.04 14.31
CA LEU A 460 31.33 24.70 13.73
C LEU A 460 32.02 23.74 14.71
N SER A 461 33.14 24.14 15.31
CA SER A 461 33.89 23.30 16.26
C SER A 461 33.04 22.84 17.44
N GLU A 462 32.21 23.72 18.00
CA GLU A 462 31.30 23.38 19.08
C GLU A 462 30.31 22.26 18.66
N LYS A 463 29.73 22.35 17.47
CA LYS A 463 28.77 21.36 16.96
C LYS A 463 29.39 19.99 16.73
N PHE A 464 30.65 19.93 16.31
CA PHE A 464 31.36 18.67 16.05
C PHE A 464 31.91 18.02 17.33
N THR A 465 31.99 18.76 18.44
CA THR A 465 32.44 18.21 19.74
C THR A 465 31.57 17.02 20.18
N ILE A 466 30.28 17.01 19.81
CA ILE A 466 29.34 15.92 20.09
C ILE A 466 29.80 14.58 19.49
N LEU A 467 30.52 14.60 18.36
CA LEU A 467 30.97 13.39 17.68
C LEU A 467 32.12 12.68 18.40
N SER A 468 32.75 13.33 19.40
CA SER A 468 33.84 12.75 20.19
C SER A 468 35.05 12.29 19.35
N ILE A 469 35.27 12.94 18.20
CA ILE A 469 36.38 12.72 17.27
C ILE A 469 37.13 14.04 17.13
N GLU A 470 38.47 13.99 17.09
CA GLU A 470 39.30 15.16 16.79
C GLU A 470 39.22 15.45 15.29
N ILE A 471 38.54 16.54 14.92
CA ILE A 471 38.21 16.86 13.52
C ILE A 471 38.91 18.16 13.13
N ASP A 472 39.73 18.11 12.07
CA ASP A 472 40.37 19.28 11.49
C ASP A 472 39.38 20.04 10.58
N ILE A 473 38.51 20.82 11.22
CA ILE A 473 37.48 21.63 10.53
C ILE A 473 38.11 22.64 9.56
N ARG A 474 39.31 23.16 9.87
CA ARG A 474 40.01 24.11 8.99
C ARG A 474 40.35 23.44 7.66
N ASN A 475 40.89 22.24 7.69
CA ASN A 475 41.19 21.49 6.47
C ASN A 475 39.91 21.17 5.67
N ILE A 476 38.82 20.76 6.33
CA ILE A 476 37.53 20.52 5.67
C ILE A 476 37.01 21.78 4.98
N LEU A 477 37.04 22.93 5.66
CA LEU A 477 36.60 24.21 5.08
C LEU A 477 37.47 24.65 3.91
N LEU A 478 38.80 24.50 4.00
CA LEU A 478 39.71 24.77 2.89
C LEU A 478 39.37 23.91 1.67
N GLN A 479 39.15 22.61 1.86
CA GLN A 479 38.71 21.72 0.79
C GLN A 479 37.38 22.19 0.17
N LEU A 480 36.38 22.52 0.99
CA LEU A 480 35.08 22.99 0.50
C LEU A 480 35.17 24.33 -0.25
N VAL A 481 36.08 25.22 0.15
CA VAL A 481 36.38 26.47 -0.56
C VAL A 481 37.07 26.19 -1.91
N ASP A 482 38.07 25.32 -1.94
CA ASP A 482 38.77 24.91 -3.16
C ASP A 482 37.80 24.27 -4.17
N LEU A 483 36.84 23.50 -3.66
CA LEU A 483 35.75 22.88 -4.41
C LEU A 483 34.65 23.85 -4.83
N LYS A 484 34.76 25.13 -4.45
CA LYS A 484 33.80 26.22 -4.71
C LYS A 484 32.41 25.93 -4.15
N LEU A 485 32.31 25.11 -3.11
CA LEU A 485 31.06 24.78 -2.41
C LEU A 485 30.75 25.78 -1.29
N VAL A 486 31.80 26.38 -0.73
CA VAL A 486 31.74 27.37 0.34
C VAL A 486 32.49 28.64 -0.07
N GLU A 487 32.01 29.80 0.37
CA GLU A 487 32.74 31.07 0.31
C GLU A 487 33.16 31.50 1.71
N ASN A 488 34.37 32.02 1.82
CA ASN A 488 34.86 32.70 3.01
C ASN A 488 34.58 34.20 2.84
N ASP A 489 33.84 34.76 3.79
CA ASP A 489 33.46 36.18 3.90
C ASP A 489 34.08 36.73 5.19
N ASN A 490 35.41 36.88 5.17
CA ASN A 490 36.28 37.25 6.30
C ASN A 490 36.18 36.25 7.47
N ASP A 491 35.34 36.57 8.46
CA ASP A 491 35.20 35.83 9.71
C ASP A 491 34.18 34.68 9.60
N TYR A 492 33.38 34.65 8.53
CA TYR A 492 32.29 33.69 8.37
C TYR A 492 32.39 32.89 7.07
N TYR A 493 31.85 31.67 7.12
CA TYR A 493 31.68 30.82 5.96
C TYR A 493 30.22 30.81 5.53
N LYS A 494 29.99 30.74 4.22
CA LYS A 494 28.64 30.65 3.64
C LYS A 494 28.61 29.62 2.51
N ILE A 495 27.50 28.89 2.42
CA ILE A 495 27.27 27.94 1.33
C ILE A 495 27.03 28.66 0.00
N ARG A 496 27.63 28.16 -1.09
CA ARG A 496 27.30 28.58 -2.45
C ARG A 496 26.18 27.71 -3.00
N ILE A 497 24.93 28.11 -2.79
CA ILE A 497 23.72 27.33 -3.14
C ILE A 497 23.75 26.82 -4.60
N ALA A 498 24.19 27.66 -5.54
CA ALA A 498 24.28 27.31 -6.96
C ALA A 498 25.29 26.20 -7.32
N SER A 499 26.14 25.78 -6.36
CA SER A 499 27.19 24.78 -6.60
C SER A 499 26.81 23.36 -6.14
N LEU A 500 25.64 23.22 -5.52
CA LEU A 500 25.02 21.99 -5.01
C LEU A 500 23.73 21.60 -5.78
N ILE A 501 23.29 22.46 -6.70
CA ILE A 501 22.29 22.17 -7.74
C ILE A 501 23.08 21.70 -8.97
#